data_AF-A0AAX7VBD1-F1
#
_entry.id   AF-A0AAX7VBD1-F1
#
_cell.length_a   1.000
_cell.length_b   1.000
_cell.length_c   1.000
_cell.angle_alpha   90.00
_cell.angle_beta   90.00
_cell.angle_gamma   90.00
#
_symmetry.space_group_name_H-M   'P 1'
#
loop_
_entity.id
_entity.type
_entity.pdbx_description
1 polymer ?
#
loop_
_entity_poly.entity_id
_entity_poly.type
_entity_poly.pdbx_seq_one_letter_code
_entity_poly.pdbx_strand_id
1 'polypeptide(L)'
;MIKAILIFNNHGKPRLSKFYEHYNEDTEQQIIRETFHLVSKRDENVCNFLEGGMLIGGSDYKLIYRHYATLYFVFCVDSSESELGILDLIQVFVETLDKCFENVCELDLIFHVDKVHNILAEMVMGGMVLETNMNEIITQVDAQNKMEKSEVSVTLTVQLYVLMLPPNSEVVYTVCRHVCMLHPACYSPVTLWMLPTHS
;
A
#
# COMPACT_ATOMS: atom_id res chain seq x y z
N MET A 1 -14.26 11.50 -5.70
CA MET A 1 -12.89 11.01 -5.48
C MET A 1 -12.93 9.62 -4.86
N ILE A 2 -11.86 8.84 -4.94
CA ILE A 2 -11.73 7.57 -4.21
C ILE A 2 -11.29 7.88 -2.76
N LYS A 3 -12.11 7.48 -1.79
CA LYS A 3 -11.84 7.69 -0.35
C LYS A 3 -11.02 6.55 0.26
N ALA A 4 -11.36 5.31 -0.10
CA ALA A 4 -10.71 4.13 0.44
C ALA A 4 -10.79 2.94 -0.52
N ILE A 5 -9.78 2.08 -0.47
CA ILE A 5 -9.70 0.83 -1.21
C ILE A 5 -9.43 -0.28 -0.20
N LEU A 6 -10.33 -1.26 -0.18
CA LEU A 6 -10.34 -2.35 0.78
C LEU A 6 -10.38 -3.68 0.03
N ILE A 7 -9.55 -4.62 0.46
CA ILE A 7 -9.64 -6.02 0.06
C ILE A 7 -9.81 -6.84 1.33
N PHE A 8 -10.83 -7.69 1.38
CA PHE A 8 -11.05 -8.59 2.50
C PHE A 8 -11.50 -9.96 2.02
N ASN A 9 -11.24 -10.97 2.83
CA ASN A 9 -11.65 -12.34 2.53
C ASN A 9 -13.11 -12.61 2.92
N ASN A 10 -13.59 -13.81 2.60
CA ASN A 10 -14.93 -14.29 2.98
C ASN A 10 -15.20 -14.33 4.51
N HIS A 11 -14.17 -14.19 5.34
CA HIS A 11 -14.27 -14.15 6.80
C HIS A 11 -14.19 -12.72 7.37
N GLY A 12 -14.09 -11.68 6.52
CA GLY A 12 -13.99 -10.29 6.93
C GLY A 12 -12.61 -9.86 7.42
N LYS A 13 -11.58 -10.68 7.18
CA LYS A 13 -10.20 -10.31 7.47
C LYS A 13 -9.66 -9.43 6.33
N PRO A 14 -9.23 -8.19 6.62
CA PRO A 14 -8.63 -7.33 5.61
C PRO A 14 -7.29 -7.90 5.14
N ARG A 15 -7.09 -7.89 3.83
CA ARG A 15 -5.84 -8.23 3.13
C ARG A 15 -5.13 -6.98 2.62
N LEU A 16 -5.90 -5.96 2.26
CA LEU A 16 -5.41 -4.64 1.90
C LEU A 16 -6.36 -3.59 2.49
N SER A 17 -5.81 -2.52 3.04
CA SER A 17 -6.60 -1.38 3.48
C SER A 17 -5.83 -0.10 3.19
N LYS A 18 -6.35 0.71 2.27
CA LYS A 18 -5.75 1.98 1.89
C LYS A 18 -6.80 3.07 2.00
N PHE A 19 -6.60 4.00 2.93
CA PHE A 19 -7.42 5.20 3.08
C PHE A 19 -6.66 6.39 2.48
N TYR A 20 -7.37 7.22 1.70
CA TYR A 20 -6.85 8.45 1.11
C TYR A 20 -7.27 9.70 1.89
N GLU A 21 -8.31 9.57 2.74
CA GLU A 21 -8.65 10.54 3.76
C GLU A 21 -8.11 10.09 5.12
N HIS A 22 -7.81 11.05 5.99
CA HIS A 22 -7.36 10.73 7.35
C HIS A 22 -8.56 10.39 8.24
N TYR A 23 -8.55 9.17 8.78
CA TYR A 23 -9.48 8.75 9.83
C TYR A 23 -8.69 8.32 11.08
N ASN A 24 -9.39 8.24 12.21
CA ASN A 24 -8.84 7.62 13.41
C ASN A 24 -8.87 6.09 13.25
N GLU A 25 -7.93 5.39 13.89
CA GLU A 25 -7.85 3.92 13.80
C GLU A 25 -9.18 3.22 14.16
N ASP A 26 -9.87 3.70 15.20
CA ASP A 26 -11.19 3.17 15.60
C ASP A 26 -12.23 3.31 14.48
N THR A 27 -12.20 4.44 13.78
CA THR A 27 -13.09 4.75 12.66
C THR A 27 -12.75 3.90 11.45
N GLU A 28 -11.47 3.73 11.11
CA GLU A 28 -11.03 2.84 10.03
C GLU A 28 -11.50 1.41 10.27
N GLN A 29 -11.31 0.89 11.48
CA GLN A 29 -11.77 -0.45 11.85
C GLN A 29 -13.30 -0.57 11.80
N GLN A 30 -14.03 0.48 12.16
CA GLN A 30 -15.49 0.51 12.02
C GLN A 30 -15.90 0.45 10.55
N ILE A 31 -15.28 1.26 9.69
CA ILE A 31 -15.54 1.28 8.24
C ILE A 31 -15.29 -0.09 7.62
N ILE A 32 -14.18 -0.75 7.95
CA ILE A 32 -13.85 -2.09 7.42
C ILE A 32 -14.92 -3.11 7.83
N ARG A 33 -15.31 -3.14 9.11
CA ARG A 33 -16.31 -4.09 9.63
C ARG A 33 -17.67 -3.88 8.98
N GLU A 34 -18.09 -2.63 8.85
CA GLU A 34 -19.38 -2.29 8.25
C GLU A 34 -19.40 -2.58 6.75
N THR A 35 -18.35 -2.20 6.03
CA THR A 35 -18.20 -2.50 4.60
C THR A 35 -18.28 -4.00 4.34
N PHE A 36 -17.58 -4.82 5.14
CA PHE A 36 -17.67 -6.26 5.03
C PHE A 36 -19.09 -6.78 5.30
N HIS A 37 -19.79 -6.23 6.29
CA HIS A 37 -21.16 -6.63 6.62
C HIS A 37 -22.16 -6.32 5.50
N LEU A 38 -22.00 -5.17 4.84
CA LEU A 38 -22.85 -4.75 3.73
C LEU A 38 -22.65 -5.60 2.48
N VAL A 39 -21.40 -6.01 2.22
CA VAL A 39 -21.04 -6.77 1.02
C VAL A 39 -21.28 -8.29 1.21
N SER A 40 -20.91 -8.86 2.36
CA SER A 40 -20.95 -10.33 2.57
C SER A 40 -22.34 -10.94 2.67
N LYS A 41 -23.36 -10.14 3.00
CA LYS A 41 -24.76 -10.60 3.10
C LYS A 41 -25.50 -10.64 1.76
N ARG A 42 -24.88 -10.14 0.68
CA ARG A 42 -25.55 -9.98 -0.60
C ARG A 42 -25.34 -11.19 -1.50
N ASP A 43 -26.38 -11.48 -2.27
CA ASP A 43 -26.35 -12.49 -3.31
C ASP A 43 -25.51 -12.02 -4.51
N GLU A 44 -24.87 -12.95 -5.21
CA GLU A 44 -24.01 -12.66 -6.37
C GLU A 44 -24.79 -12.04 -7.54
N ASN A 45 -26.11 -12.20 -7.57
CA ASN A 45 -26.99 -11.70 -8.64
C ASN A 45 -27.48 -10.25 -8.43
N VAL A 46 -27.08 -9.59 -7.35
CA VAL A 46 -27.52 -8.21 -7.03
C VAL A 46 -26.49 -7.20 -7.53
N CYS A 47 -26.90 -5.93 -7.70
CA CYS A 47 -26.03 -4.87 -8.17
C CYS A 47 -24.75 -4.71 -7.31
N ASN A 48 -23.65 -4.38 -7.99
CA ASN A 48 -22.32 -4.14 -7.43
C ASN A 48 -22.17 -2.74 -6.78
N PHE A 49 -23.25 -1.97 -6.70
CA PHE A 49 -23.27 -0.61 -6.19
C PHE A 49 -24.08 -0.56 -4.90
N LEU A 50 -23.50 0.04 -3.87
CA LEU A 50 -24.17 0.30 -2.60
C LEU A 50 -24.04 1.78 -2.30
N GLU A 51 -25.13 2.42 -1.93
CA GLU A 51 -25.05 3.69 -1.22
C GLU A 51 -24.60 3.36 0.21
N GLY A 52 -23.34 3.67 0.51
CA GLY A 52 -22.83 3.55 1.86
C GLY A 52 -23.39 4.72 2.65
N GLY A 53 -23.97 4.44 3.81
CA GLY A 53 -24.74 5.43 4.60
C GLY A 53 -23.93 6.65 5.06
N MET A 54 -24.35 7.33 6.11
CA MET A 54 -23.77 8.64 6.48
C MET A 54 -22.40 8.58 7.22
N LEU A 55 -21.77 7.40 7.36
CA LEU A 55 -20.71 7.19 8.35
C LEU A 55 -19.30 7.63 7.92
N ILE A 56 -19.00 7.69 6.63
CA ILE A 56 -17.76 8.31 6.14
C ILE A 56 -18.01 9.81 6.00
N GLY A 57 -17.97 10.52 7.13
CA GLY A 57 -17.93 11.99 7.17
C GLY A 57 -19.23 12.72 6.82
N GLY A 58 -20.40 12.08 6.94
CA GLY A 58 -21.70 12.73 6.66
C GLY A 58 -21.97 13.06 5.20
N SER A 59 -21.09 12.66 4.28
CA SER A 59 -21.22 12.81 2.83
C SER A 59 -21.72 11.52 2.20
N ASP A 60 -22.60 11.63 1.21
CA ASP A 60 -23.07 10.49 0.40
C ASP A 60 -21.89 9.83 -0.33
N TYR A 61 -21.50 8.64 0.13
CA TYR A 61 -20.49 7.82 -0.54
C TYR A 61 -21.11 6.55 -1.10
N LYS A 62 -20.48 6.03 -2.15
CA LYS A 62 -20.88 4.80 -2.82
C LYS A 62 -19.80 3.75 -2.61
N LEU A 63 -20.20 2.54 -2.29
CA LEU A 63 -19.33 1.37 -2.29
C LEU A 63 -19.53 0.64 -3.60
N ILE A 64 -18.43 0.41 -4.29
CA ILE A 64 -18.39 -0.34 -5.53
C ILE A 64 -17.54 -1.55 -5.26
N TYR A 65 -18.12 -2.74 -5.43
CA TYR A 65 -17.42 -3.98 -5.10
C TYR A 65 -17.50 -5.01 -6.20
N ARG A 66 -16.53 -5.93 -6.18
CA ARG A 66 -16.56 -7.14 -6.98
C ARG A 66 -15.94 -8.30 -6.21
N HIS A 67 -16.56 -9.47 -6.34
CA HIS A 67 -16.09 -10.69 -5.70
C HIS A 67 -15.28 -11.52 -6.70
N TYR A 68 -14.05 -11.87 -6.31
CA TYR A 68 -13.15 -12.73 -7.06
C TYR A 68 -12.71 -13.88 -6.16
N ALA A 69 -13.17 -15.10 -6.47
CA ALA A 69 -12.89 -16.32 -5.73
C ALA A 69 -13.21 -16.20 -4.21
N THR A 70 -12.20 -15.92 -3.38
CA THR A 70 -12.33 -15.79 -1.91
C THR A 70 -12.19 -14.37 -1.40
N LEU A 71 -12.04 -13.40 -2.30
CA LEU A 71 -11.73 -12.00 -1.98
C LEU A 71 -12.79 -11.04 -2.52
N TYR A 72 -13.17 -10.09 -1.69
CA TYR A 72 -13.96 -8.94 -2.09
C TYR A 72 -13.04 -7.75 -2.29
N PHE A 73 -13.09 -7.16 -3.48
CA PHE A 73 -12.44 -5.91 -3.82
C PHE A 73 -13.47 -4.80 -3.71
N VAL A 74 -13.23 -3.82 -2.85
CA VAL A 74 -14.19 -2.74 -2.56
C VAL A 74 -13.52 -1.38 -2.65
N PHE A 75 -14.14 -0.51 -3.42
CA PHE A 75 -13.75 0.89 -3.58
C PHE A 75 -14.85 1.76 -2.98
N CYS A 76 -14.47 2.61 -2.03
CA CYS A 76 -15.33 3.64 -1.45
C CYS A 76 -15.09 4.94 -2.22
N VAL A 77 -16.10 5.44 -2.90
CA VAL A 77 -16.00 6.61 -3.79
C VAL A 77 -17.09 7.63 -3.52
N ASP A 78 -16.85 8.88 -3.86
CA ASP A 78 -17.90 9.90 -3.84
C ASP A 78 -18.87 9.76 -5.02
N SER A 79 -19.99 10.47 -4.91
CA SER A 79 -20.95 10.65 -6.01
C SER A 79 -20.38 11.33 -7.27
N SER A 80 -19.17 11.90 -7.20
CA SER A 80 -18.49 12.48 -8.35
C SER A 80 -17.92 11.45 -9.32
N GLU A 81 -17.64 10.23 -8.85
CA GLU A 81 -17.05 9.18 -9.68
C GLU A 81 -18.12 8.35 -10.39
N SER A 82 -17.81 7.92 -11.62
CA SER A 82 -18.66 7.01 -12.38
C SER A 82 -18.55 5.59 -11.83
N GLU A 83 -19.68 4.96 -11.51
CA GLU A 83 -19.63 3.65 -10.88
C GLU A 83 -19.11 2.55 -11.82
N LEU A 84 -19.40 2.67 -13.11
CA LEU A 84 -18.87 1.76 -14.14
C LEU A 84 -17.36 1.95 -14.35
N GLY A 85 -16.86 3.19 -14.22
CA GLY A 85 -15.42 3.47 -14.34
C GLY A 85 -14.62 2.83 -13.20
N ILE A 86 -15.16 2.84 -11.99
CA ILE A 86 -14.54 2.18 -10.83
C ILE A 86 -14.62 0.66 -10.94
N LEU A 87 -15.70 0.11 -11.49
CA LEU A 87 -15.76 -1.33 -11.78
C LEU A 87 -14.71 -1.79 -12.79
N ASP A 88 -14.46 -0.98 -13.82
CA ASP A 88 -13.40 -1.24 -14.80
C ASP A 88 -12.01 -1.11 -14.16
N LEU A 89 -11.81 -0.12 -13.29
CA LEU A 89 -10.58 0.03 -12.51
C LEU A 89 -10.29 -1.18 -11.61
N ILE A 90 -11.32 -1.74 -10.95
CA ILE A 90 -11.20 -2.98 -10.17
C ILE A 90 -10.74 -4.13 -11.07
N GLN A 91 -11.29 -4.25 -12.28
CA GLN A 91 -10.90 -5.28 -13.23
C GLN A 91 -9.42 -5.13 -13.64
N VAL A 92 -9.01 -3.92 -14.05
CA VAL A 92 -7.62 -3.62 -14.41
C VAL A 92 -6.67 -3.94 -13.25
N PHE A 93 -7.07 -3.64 -12.02
CA PHE A 93 -6.24 -3.91 -10.84
C PHE A 93 -6.04 -5.41 -10.63
N VAL A 94 -7.12 -6.19 -10.69
CA VAL A 94 -7.04 -7.66 -10.53
C VAL A 94 -6.24 -8.30 -11.67
N GLU A 95 -6.42 -7.85 -12.92
CA GLU A 95 -5.65 -8.35 -14.06
C GLU A 95 -4.17 -7.99 -13.95
N THR A 96 -3.84 -6.81 -13.42
CA THR A 96 -2.45 -6.40 -13.17
C THR A 96 -1.82 -7.27 -12.10
N LEU A 97 -2.54 -7.55 -11.01
CA LEU A 97 -2.09 -8.48 -9.97
C LEU A 97 -1.85 -9.88 -10.54
N ASP A 98 -2.78 -10.40 -11.34
CA ASP A 98 -2.66 -11.73 -11.95
C ASP A 98 -1.43 -11.86 -12.86
N LYS A 99 -1.13 -10.83 -13.64
CA LYS A 99 0.10 -10.77 -14.46
C LYS A 99 1.36 -10.65 -13.61
N CYS A 100 1.34 -9.86 -12.54
CA CYS A 100 2.49 -9.65 -11.66
C CYS A 100 2.86 -10.88 -10.82
N PHE A 101 1.91 -11.77 -10.53
CA PHE A 101 2.10 -12.96 -9.69
C PHE A 101 1.97 -14.29 -10.46
N GLU A 102 1.68 -14.27 -11.76
CA GLU A 102 1.51 -15.46 -12.62
C GLU A 102 0.49 -16.47 -12.05
N ASN A 103 -0.80 -16.11 -12.07
CA ASN A 103 -1.93 -16.79 -11.40
C ASN A 103 -2.03 -16.44 -9.91
N VAL A 104 -2.42 -15.20 -9.64
CA VAL A 104 -2.46 -14.66 -8.28
C VAL A 104 -3.42 -15.44 -7.37
N CYS A 105 -2.98 -15.71 -6.14
CA CYS A 105 -3.82 -16.30 -5.10
C CYS A 105 -3.91 -15.41 -3.85
N GLU A 106 -4.87 -15.68 -2.96
CA GLU A 106 -5.04 -14.91 -1.70
C GLU A 106 -3.76 -14.91 -0.85
N LEU A 107 -2.97 -15.99 -0.87
CA LEU A 107 -1.73 -16.08 -0.12
C LEU A 107 -0.68 -15.09 -0.65
N ASP A 108 -0.61 -14.84 -1.95
CA ASP A 108 0.35 -13.90 -2.53
C ASP A 108 0.10 -12.47 -2.03
N LEU A 109 -1.17 -12.07 -1.91
CA LEU A 109 -1.53 -10.77 -1.34
C LEU A 109 -1.13 -10.65 0.14
N ILE A 110 -1.08 -11.76 0.88
CA ILE A 110 -0.70 -11.79 2.29
C ILE A 110 0.83 -11.75 2.43
N PHE A 111 1.56 -12.53 1.63
CA PHE A 111 3.01 -12.65 1.72
C PHE A 111 3.74 -11.48 1.06
N HIS A 112 3.14 -10.84 0.04
CA HIS A 112 3.73 -9.77 -0.74
C HIS A 112 2.89 -8.48 -0.69
N VAL A 113 2.44 -8.11 0.51
CA VAL A 113 1.60 -6.93 0.74
C VAL A 113 2.26 -5.64 0.24
N ASP A 114 3.59 -5.51 0.38
CA ASP A 114 4.35 -4.35 -0.11
C ASP A 114 4.24 -4.21 -1.64
N LYS A 115 4.39 -5.32 -2.37
CA LYS A 115 4.26 -5.32 -3.83
C LYS A 115 2.84 -4.96 -4.27
N VAL A 116 1.82 -5.42 -3.55
CA VAL A 116 0.42 -5.07 -3.81
C VAL A 116 0.18 -3.57 -3.58
N HIS A 117 0.73 -3.01 -2.51
CA HIS A 117 0.66 -1.57 -2.24
C HIS A 117 1.37 -0.75 -3.31
N ASN A 118 2.53 -1.19 -3.79
CA ASN A 118 3.27 -0.51 -4.87
C ASN A 118 2.49 -0.54 -6.19
N ILE A 119 1.91 -1.69 -6.57
CA ILE A 119 1.04 -1.79 -7.74
C ILE A 119 -0.17 -0.84 -7.59
N LEU A 120 -0.80 -0.82 -6.41
CA LEU A 120 -1.93 0.08 -6.18
C LEU A 120 -1.51 1.56 -6.25
N ALA A 121 -0.31 1.91 -5.77
CA ALA A 121 0.19 3.28 -5.79
C ALA A 121 0.44 3.79 -7.21
N GLU A 122 0.89 2.94 -8.13
CA GLU A 122 1.00 3.31 -9.56
C GLU A 122 -0.37 3.57 -10.21
N MET A 123 -1.42 2.87 -9.75
CA MET A 123 -2.77 3.03 -10.28
C MET A 123 -3.52 4.21 -9.68
N VAL A 124 -3.44 4.40 -8.36
CA VAL A 124 -4.24 5.39 -7.62
C VAL A 124 -3.40 6.07 -6.55
N MET A 125 -3.25 7.39 -6.67
CA MET A 125 -2.60 8.24 -5.67
C MET A 125 -3.49 9.39 -5.24
N GLY A 126 -3.52 9.65 -3.93
CA GLY A 126 -4.32 10.74 -3.37
C GLY A 126 -5.83 10.65 -3.68
N GLY A 127 -6.35 9.44 -3.91
CA GLY A 127 -7.75 9.22 -4.29
C GLY A 127 -8.07 9.51 -5.75
N MET A 128 -7.07 9.79 -6.59
CA MET A 128 -7.21 9.98 -8.04
C MET A 128 -6.56 8.86 -8.82
N VAL A 129 -7.19 8.45 -9.91
CA VAL A 129 -6.66 7.45 -10.85
C VAL A 129 -5.55 8.09 -11.68
N LEU A 130 -4.38 7.47 -11.69
CA LEU A 130 -3.22 7.93 -12.45
C LEU A 130 -3.07 7.15 -13.76
N GLU A 131 -3.01 5.83 -13.65
CA GLU A 131 -2.70 4.96 -14.78
C GLU A 131 -3.68 3.77 -14.84
N THR A 132 -4.08 3.43 -16.06
CA THR A 132 -4.98 2.29 -16.34
C THR A 132 -4.36 1.30 -17.33
N ASN A 133 -3.23 1.65 -17.96
CA ASN A 133 -2.50 0.74 -18.83
C ASN A 133 -1.65 -0.23 -18.00
N MET A 134 -2.08 -1.48 -17.96
CA MET A 134 -1.38 -2.57 -17.27
C MET A 134 0.11 -2.68 -17.62
N ASN A 135 0.49 -2.47 -18.88
CA ASN A 135 1.88 -2.63 -19.31
C ASN A 135 2.79 -1.53 -18.74
N GLU A 136 2.28 -0.30 -18.64
CA GLU A 136 3.01 0.81 -18.04
C GLU A 136 3.15 0.61 -16.53
N ILE A 137 2.05 0.23 -15.86
CA ILE A 137 2.05 -0.08 -14.41
C ILE A 137 3.09 -1.15 -14.09
N ILE A 138 3.08 -2.29 -14.79
CA ILE A 138 4.03 -3.39 -14.55
C ILE A 138 5.47 -2.91 -14.76
N THR A 139 5.72 -2.13 -15.82
CA THR A 139 7.05 -1.60 -16.13
C THR A 139 7.58 -0.69 -15.01
N GLN A 140 6.73 0.20 -14.47
CA GLN A 140 7.12 1.09 -13.38
C GLN A 140 7.34 0.34 -12.07
N VAL A 141 6.45 -0.58 -11.73
CA VAL A 141 6.61 -1.44 -10.54
C VAL A 141 7.91 -2.23 -10.59
N ASP A 142 8.27 -2.79 -11.76
CA ASP A 142 9.53 -3.51 -11.93
C ASP A 142 10.76 -2.60 -11.86
N ALA A 143 10.66 -1.37 -12.35
CA ALA A 143 11.71 -0.37 -12.21
C ALA A 143 11.94 -0.01 -10.74
N GLN A 144 10.87 0.21 -9.97
CA GLN A 144 10.93 0.48 -8.54
C GLN A 144 11.54 -0.68 -7.75
N ASN A 145 11.10 -1.90 -8.01
CA ASN A 145 11.65 -3.11 -7.38
C ASN A 145 13.16 -3.29 -7.64
N LYS A 146 13.67 -2.82 -8.79
CA LYS A 146 15.12 -2.84 -9.10
C LYS A 146 15.87 -1.77 -8.31
N MET A 147 15.29 -0.57 -8.18
CA MET A 147 15.90 0.53 -7.43
C MET A 147 16.01 0.19 -5.94
N GLU A 148 14.95 -0.35 -5.32
CA GLU A 148 14.98 -0.76 -3.91
C GLU A 148 16.09 -1.78 -3.61
N LYS A 149 16.28 -2.78 -4.48
CA LYS A 149 17.37 -3.76 -4.34
C LYS A 149 18.76 -3.13 -4.43
N SER A 150 18.90 -2.08 -5.24
CA SER A 150 20.16 -1.36 -5.40
C SER A 150 20.48 -0.51 -4.16
N GLU A 151 19.48 0.15 -3.56
CA GLU A 151 19.67 0.96 -2.35
C GLU A 151 20.00 0.11 -1.12
N VAL A 152 19.39 -1.06 -0.98
CA VAL A 152 19.71 -2.02 0.11
C VAL A 152 21.15 -2.51 -0.02
N SER A 153 21.61 -2.80 -1.24
CA SER A 153 23.00 -3.23 -1.50
C SER A 153 24.01 -2.13 -1.17
N VAL A 154 23.71 -0.88 -1.52
CA VAL A 154 24.56 0.28 -1.17
C VAL A 154 24.59 0.48 0.33
N THR A 155 23.44 0.42 1.01
CA THR A 155 23.34 0.59 2.47
C THR A 155 24.13 -0.48 3.22
N LEU A 156 24.01 -1.75 2.83
CA LEU A 156 24.78 -2.85 3.43
C LEU A 156 26.28 -2.72 3.17
N THR A 157 26.67 -2.27 1.98
CA THR A 157 28.09 -2.03 1.64
C THR A 157 28.66 -0.91 2.48
N VAL A 158 27.93 0.21 2.62
CA VAL A 158 28.33 1.33 3.48
C VAL A 158 28.42 0.88 4.94
N GLN A 159 27.44 0.11 5.44
CA GLN A 159 27.44 -0.43 6.80
C GLN A 159 28.66 -1.36 7.05
N LEU A 160 29.00 -2.24 6.10
CA LEU A 160 30.17 -3.11 6.21
C LEU A 160 31.48 -2.31 6.19
N TYR A 161 31.57 -1.29 5.34
CA TYR A 161 32.73 -0.40 5.28
C TYR A 161 32.93 0.34 6.60
N VAL A 162 31.85 0.84 7.22
CA VAL A 162 31.91 1.51 8.54
C VAL A 162 32.39 0.53 9.63
N LEU A 163 31.95 -0.74 9.62
CA LEU A 163 32.38 -1.76 10.57
C LEU A 163 33.85 -2.21 10.38
N MET A 164 34.41 -2.04 9.18
CA MET A 164 35.81 -2.39 8.86
C MET A 164 36.81 -1.28 9.18
N LEU A 165 36.35 -0.07 9.55
CA LEU A 165 37.23 1.03 9.90
C LEU A 165 37.79 0.88 11.33
N PRO A 166 39.07 1.21 11.56
CA PRO A 166 39.67 1.11 12.89
C PRO A 166 38.98 2.09 13.87
N PRO A 167 38.66 1.65 15.10
CA PRO A 167 37.76 2.36 16.03
C PRO A 167 38.27 3.71 16.56
N ASN A 168 39.48 4.14 16.20
CA ASN A 168 40.17 5.32 16.75
C ASN A 168 40.61 6.34 15.69
N SER A 169 39.94 6.42 14.55
CA SER A 169 40.25 7.44 13.53
C SER A 169 39.11 8.46 13.38
N GLU A 170 39.44 9.76 13.29
CA GLU A 170 38.47 10.85 12.97
C GLU A 170 37.66 10.59 11.69
N VAL A 171 38.14 9.68 10.85
CA VAL A 171 37.52 9.22 9.61
C VAL A 171 36.19 8.50 9.88
N VAL A 172 36.09 7.70 10.95
CA VAL A 172 34.84 7.00 11.32
C VAL A 172 33.73 8.00 11.65
N TYR A 173 34.06 9.04 12.43
CA TYR A 173 33.11 10.08 12.81
C TYR A 173 32.66 10.90 11.60
N THR A 174 33.57 11.24 10.69
CA THR A 174 33.25 12.03 9.49
C THR A 174 32.36 11.24 8.51
N VAL A 175 32.65 9.96 8.30
CA VAL A 175 31.87 9.07 7.42
C VAL A 175 30.49 8.78 8.02
N CYS A 176 30.40 8.43 9.31
CA CYS A 176 29.11 8.24 9.99
C CYS A 176 28.24 9.50 9.92
N ARG A 177 28.83 10.69 10.09
CA ARG A 177 28.09 11.96 10.01
C ARG A 177 27.60 12.28 8.60
N HIS A 178 28.38 11.96 7.56
CA HIS A 178 27.99 12.17 6.16
C HIS A 178 26.89 11.18 5.72
N VAL A 179 27.01 9.91 6.12
CA VAL A 179 26.00 8.87 5.84
C VAL A 179 24.69 9.16 6.59
N CYS A 180 24.77 9.61 7.84
CA CYS A 180 23.59 10.07 8.60
C CYS A 180 22.90 11.30 7.98
N MET A 181 23.63 12.19 7.31
CA MET A 181 23.05 13.36 6.64
C MET A 181 22.36 13.03 5.33
N LEU A 182 22.80 11.99 4.61
CA LEU A 182 22.25 11.59 3.32
C LEU A 182 21.05 10.62 3.45
N HIS A 183 21.00 9.78 4.50
CA HIS A 183 19.93 8.80 4.70
C HIS A 183 19.37 8.81 6.14
N PRO A 184 18.43 9.71 6.46
CA PRO A 184 17.83 9.81 7.81
C PRO A 184 16.98 8.59 8.22
N ALA A 185 16.62 7.70 7.28
CA ALA A 185 15.87 6.48 7.57
C ALA A 185 16.73 5.33 8.16
N CYS A 186 18.06 5.44 8.17
CA CYS A 186 18.97 4.42 8.69
C CYS A 186 19.20 4.49 10.23
N TYR A 187 18.34 5.17 10.98
CA TYR A 187 18.42 5.23 12.44
C TYR A 187 18.03 3.88 13.08
N SER A 188 19.01 2.98 13.21
CA SER A 188 18.97 1.89 14.17
C SER A 188 19.51 2.37 15.53
N PRO A 189 19.00 1.90 16.68
CA PRO A 189 19.50 2.28 18.01
C PRO A 189 20.98 1.97 18.25
N VAL A 190 21.65 1.22 17.36
CA VAL A 190 23.09 0.96 17.42
C VAL A 190 23.93 2.21 17.11
N THR A 191 23.45 3.11 16.25
CA THR A 191 24.18 4.33 15.85
C THR A 191 24.18 5.41 16.94
N LEU A 192 23.23 5.35 17.89
CA LEU A 192 23.13 6.29 19.00
C LEU A 192 24.23 6.09 20.07
N TRP A 193 24.85 4.91 20.12
CA TRP A 193 25.95 4.59 21.05
C TRP A 193 27.30 5.22 20.67
N MET A 194 27.42 5.78 19.46
CA MET A 194 28.64 6.43 18.98
C MET A 194 28.59 7.97 19.03
N LEU A 195 27.48 8.56 19.47
CA LEU A 195 27.43 10.00 19.70
C LEU A 195 28.16 10.32 21.01
N PRO A 196 29.16 11.23 21.02
CA PRO A 196 29.76 11.68 22.27
C PRO A 196 28.65 12.34 23.10
N THR A 197 28.39 11.81 24.29
CA THR A 197 27.67 12.54 25.33
C THR A 197 28.54 13.72 25.74
N HIS A 198 28.38 14.84 25.03
CA HIS A 198 28.92 16.10 25.49
C HIS A 198 28.24 16.45 26.83
N SER A 199 29.02 16.41 27.91
CA SER A 199 28.75 17.18 29.13
C SER A 199 28.69 18.66 28.84
#